data_AF-A0A497MMD8-F1
#
_entry.id   AF-A0A497MMD8-F1
#
_cell.length_a   1.000
_cell.length_b   1.000
_cell.length_c   1.000
_cell.angle_alpha   90.00
_cell.angle_beta   90.00
_cell.angle_gamma   90.00
#
_symmetry.space_group_name_H-M   'P 1'
#
loop_
_entity.id
_entity.type
_entity.pdbx_description
1 polymer ?
#
loop_
_entity_poly.entity_id
_entity_poly.type
_entity_poly.pdbx_seq_one_letter_code
_entity_poly.pdbx_strand_id
1 'polypeptide(L)'
;MPTLDEYVEGGKIAELAVKEGAGRNQLRNIALWASSKNVTAVRYFIDKQVSRGYLSLELAEYLKELLQKVDIPGFRRIMLIAYDYFPWKKGEHIARMLYANRDNILKVVRNYSSRQRLGKADVRIFFRKEGTVTLHVYFERDPYNRKRVAQELERLIKSQVPSVKALSFQVWIEKLERR
;
A
#
# COMPACT_ATOMS: atom_id res chain seq x y z
N MET A 1 12.93 -31.63 -5.62
CA MET A 1 12.25 -30.83 -4.58
C MET A 1 11.46 -29.74 -5.29
N PRO A 2 10.18 -29.49 -4.96
CA PRO A 2 9.47 -28.35 -5.53
C PRO A 2 10.23 -27.08 -5.16
N THR A 3 10.64 -26.33 -6.18
CA THR A 3 11.37 -25.07 -6.03
C THR A 3 10.48 -24.10 -5.27
N LEU A 4 10.94 -23.61 -4.13
CA LEU A 4 10.22 -22.60 -3.35
C LEU A 4 9.99 -21.36 -4.22
N ASP A 5 8.73 -20.92 -4.32
CA ASP A 5 8.35 -19.77 -5.14
C ASP A 5 8.70 -18.46 -4.42
N GLU A 6 9.73 -17.77 -4.93
CA GLU A 6 10.24 -16.54 -4.33
C GLU A 6 9.21 -15.41 -4.31
N TYR A 7 8.28 -15.36 -5.28
CA TYR A 7 7.25 -14.32 -5.36
C TYR A 7 6.13 -14.55 -4.35
N VAL A 8 5.72 -15.81 -4.17
CA VAL A 8 4.73 -16.19 -3.15
C VAL A 8 5.25 -15.88 -1.76
N GLU A 9 6.50 -16.27 -1.45
CA GLU A 9 7.12 -16.02 -0.16
C GLU A 9 7.37 -14.54 0.09
N GLY A 10 7.81 -13.79 -0.93
CA GLY A 10 7.97 -12.34 -0.85
C GLY A 10 6.62 -11.64 -0.59
N GLY A 11 5.55 -12.11 -1.22
CA GLY A 11 4.19 -11.62 -1.02
C GLY A 11 3.69 -11.83 0.42
N LYS A 12 3.93 -13.01 0.99
CA LYS A 12 3.57 -13.34 2.38
C LYS A 12 4.34 -12.48 3.39
N ILE A 13 5.65 -12.28 3.18
CA ILE A 13 6.46 -11.42 4.04
C ILE A 13 5.96 -9.97 4.00
N ALA A 14 5.64 -9.45 2.81
CA ALA A 14 5.09 -8.10 2.67
C ALA A 14 3.75 -7.94 3.40
N GLU A 15 2.88 -8.95 3.32
CA GLU A 15 1.59 -8.98 4.00
C GLU A 15 1.75 -9.04 5.53
N LEU A 16 2.57 -9.96 6.04
CA LEU A 16 2.90 -10.04 7.46
C LEU A 16 3.53 -8.73 7.96
N ALA A 17 4.46 -8.14 7.21
CA ALA A 17 5.07 -6.87 7.58
C ALA A 17 4.04 -5.75 7.73
N VAL A 18 3.03 -5.67 6.86
CA VAL A 18 1.94 -4.70 6.96
C VAL A 18 1.07 -4.98 8.18
N LYS A 19 0.65 -6.24 8.37
CA LYS A 19 -0.19 -6.68 9.50
C LYS A 19 0.46 -6.40 10.85
N GLU A 20 1.76 -6.68 10.95
CA GLU A 20 2.55 -6.59 12.18
C GLU A 20 3.20 -5.21 12.38
N GLY A 21 2.98 -4.26 11.48
CA GLY A 21 3.50 -2.89 11.58
C GLY A 21 5.00 -2.74 11.32
N ALA A 22 5.66 -3.74 10.73
CA ALA A 22 7.07 -3.65 10.35
C ALA A 22 7.25 -2.69 9.16
N GLY A 23 8.19 -1.76 9.28
CA GLY A 23 8.43 -0.75 8.24
C GLY A 23 9.03 -1.33 6.96
N ARG A 24 8.64 -0.80 5.79
CA ARG A 24 9.21 -1.19 4.48
C ARG A 24 10.74 -1.20 4.46
N ASN A 25 11.37 -0.15 5.01
CA ASN A 25 12.83 -0.03 5.04
C ASN A 25 13.50 -1.14 5.87
N GLN A 26 12.77 -1.72 6.82
CA GLN A 26 13.28 -2.84 7.60
C GLN A 26 13.51 -4.09 6.73
N LEU A 27 12.59 -4.38 5.81
CA LEU A 27 12.73 -5.47 4.85
C LEU A 27 13.97 -5.26 3.97
N ARG A 28 14.18 -4.03 3.49
CA ARG A 28 15.38 -3.66 2.73
C ARG A 28 16.66 -3.80 3.55
N ASN A 29 16.66 -3.35 4.79
CA ASN A 29 17.83 -3.43 5.67
C ASN A 29 18.24 -4.88 5.91
N ILE A 30 17.28 -5.78 6.13
CA ILE A 30 17.54 -7.21 6.27
C ILE A 30 18.10 -7.80 4.97
N ALA A 31 17.54 -7.44 3.81
CA ALA A 31 18.05 -7.88 2.51
C ALA A 31 19.49 -7.41 2.25
N LEU A 32 19.79 -6.15 2.59
CA LEU A 32 21.14 -5.58 2.47
C LEU A 32 22.11 -6.25 3.43
N TRP A 33 21.69 -6.52 4.67
CA TRP A 33 22.52 -7.25 5.63
C TRP A 33 22.84 -8.65 5.15
N ALA A 34 21.85 -9.37 4.61
CA ALA A 34 22.02 -10.70 4.05
C ALA A 34 23.01 -10.72 2.87
N SER A 35 23.17 -9.63 2.11
CA SER A 35 24.08 -9.59 0.96
C SER A 35 25.57 -9.79 1.29
N SER A 36 25.98 -9.61 2.55
CA SER A 36 27.39 -9.61 2.96
C SER A 36 27.68 -10.52 4.16
N LYS A 37 26.71 -11.35 4.56
CA LYS A 37 26.75 -12.10 5.83
C LYS A 37 26.30 -13.54 5.63
N ASN A 38 26.73 -14.42 6.53
CA ASN A 38 26.29 -15.81 6.59
C ASN A 38 24.94 -15.95 7.33
N VAL A 39 24.34 -17.14 7.26
CA VAL A 39 23.04 -17.45 7.87
C VAL A 39 23.01 -17.11 9.36
N THR A 40 24.05 -17.48 10.11
CA THR A 40 24.14 -17.20 11.56
C THR A 40 24.07 -15.71 11.86
N ALA A 41 24.83 -14.89 11.12
CA ALA A 41 24.86 -13.44 11.31
C ALA A 41 23.55 -12.76 10.87
N VAL A 42 22.84 -13.30 9.88
CA VAL A 42 21.51 -12.81 9.49
C VAL A 42 20.47 -13.16 10.55
N ARG A 43 20.48 -14.38 11.09
CA ARG A 43 19.58 -14.78 12.20
C ARG A 43 19.78 -13.89 13.43
N TYR A 44 21.03 -13.70 13.86
CA TYR A 44 21.36 -12.79 14.95
C TYR A 44 20.88 -11.36 14.68
N PHE A 45 21.03 -10.88 13.44
CA PHE A 45 20.51 -9.56 13.07
C PHE A 45 18.99 -9.50 13.21
N ILE A 46 18.24 -10.50 12.75
CA ILE A 46 16.77 -10.57 12.91
C ILE A 46 16.39 -10.49 14.39
N ASP A 47 17.02 -11.28 15.27
CA ASP A 47 16.78 -11.25 16.73
C ASP A 47 17.00 -9.86 17.32
N LYS A 48 18.07 -9.20 16.88
CA LYS A 48 18.39 -7.82 17.29
C LYS A 48 17.33 -6.81 16.85
N GLN A 49 16.62 -7.04 15.74
CA GLN A 49 15.56 -6.14 15.30
C GLN A 49 14.28 -6.34 16.11
N VAL A 50 14.02 -7.58 16.54
CA VAL A 50 12.92 -7.90 17.46
C VAL A 50 13.14 -7.22 18.81
N SER A 51 14.33 -7.35 19.40
CA SER A 51 14.62 -6.72 20.70
C SER A 51 14.60 -5.19 20.68
N ARG A 52 14.72 -4.58 19.48
CA ARG A 52 14.59 -3.14 19.26
C ARG A 52 13.16 -2.69 18.95
N GLY A 53 12.21 -3.60 18.83
CA GLY A 53 10.81 -3.31 18.49
C GLY A 53 10.58 -2.95 17.02
N TYR A 54 11.53 -3.25 16.12
CA TYR A 54 11.37 -2.99 14.68
C TYR A 54 10.73 -4.13 13.90
N LEU A 55 10.62 -5.32 14.53
CA LEU A 55 10.11 -6.53 13.92
C LEU A 55 9.31 -7.31 14.98
N SER A 56 8.14 -7.84 14.63
CA SER A 56 7.39 -8.70 15.54
C SER A 56 8.04 -10.09 15.65
N LEU A 57 7.76 -10.81 16.73
CA LEU A 57 8.25 -12.17 16.89
C LEU A 57 7.72 -13.10 15.79
N GLU A 58 6.44 -12.98 15.41
CA GLU A 58 5.80 -13.78 14.35
C GLU A 58 6.53 -13.61 13.01
N LEU A 59 6.80 -12.36 12.61
CA LEU A 59 7.56 -12.09 11.39
C LEU A 59 9.01 -12.61 11.51
N ALA A 60 9.64 -12.52 12.67
CA ALA A 60 11.02 -12.99 12.87
C ALA A 60 11.14 -14.51 12.70
N GLU A 61 10.25 -15.27 13.31
CA GLU A 61 10.24 -16.73 13.19
C GLU A 61 9.99 -17.15 11.74
N TYR A 62 9.06 -16.50 11.04
CA TYR A 62 8.87 -16.74 9.60
C TYR A 62 10.15 -16.53 8.78
N LEU A 63 10.88 -15.44 9.03
CA LEU A 63 12.14 -15.17 8.33
C LEU A 63 13.23 -16.18 8.67
N LYS A 64 13.31 -16.64 9.93
CA LYS A 64 14.27 -17.66 10.36
C LYS A 64 13.98 -19.03 9.77
N GLU A 65 12.70 -19.40 9.64
CA GLU A 65 12.30 -20.61 8.92
C GLU A 65 12.67 -20.52 7.45
N LEU A 66 12.42 -19.37 6.82
CA LEU A 66 12.79 -19.17 5.42
C LEU A 66 14.30 -19.32 5.21
N LEU A 67 15.13 -18.79 6.12
CA LEU A 67 16.59 -18.98 6.09
C LEU A 67 17.05 -20.43 6.18
N GLN A 68 16.22 -21.36 6.65
CA GLN A 68 16.51 -22.80 6.63
C GLN A 68 16.13 -23.47 5.30
N LYS A 69 15.21 -22.85 4.56
CA LYS A 69 14.64 -23.39 3.31
C LYS A 69 15.36 -22.90 2.07
N VAL A 70 16.10 -21.78 2.15
CA VAL A 70 16.82 -21.17 1.02
C VAL A 70 18.23 -20.74 1.39
N ASP A 71 19.10 -20.61 0.39
CA ASP A 71 20.41 -20.02 0.54
C ASP A 71 20.33 -18.49 0.76
N ILE A 72 21.45 -17.89 1.16
CA ILE A 72 21.53 -16.44 1.42
C ILE A 72 21.14 -15.59 0.19
N PRO A 73 21.61 -15.90 -1.03
CA PRO A 73 21.14 -15.23 -2.24
C PRO A 73 19.61 -15.31 -2.45
N GLY A 74 19.01 -16.49 -2.27
CA GLY A 74 17.56 -16.69 -2.37
C GLY A 74 16.78 -15.91 -1.31
N PHE A 75 17.21 -15.99 -0.05
CA PHE A 75 16.62 -15.20 1.03
C PHE A 75 16.64 -13.71 0.72
N ARG A 76 17.79 -13.19 0.25
CA ARG A 76 17.92 -11.79 -0.15
C ARG A 76 16.95 -11.41 -1.27
N ARG A 77 16.81 -12.24 -2.32
CA ARG A 77 15.87 -11.98 -3.42
C ARG A 77 14.44 -11.90 -2.91
N ILE A 78 14.02 -12.85 -2.08
CA ILE A 78 12.68 -12.87 -1.48
C ILE A 78 12.42 -11.62 -0.65
N MET A 79 13.38 -11.19 0.17
CA MET A 79 13.26 -9.97 0.97
C MET A 79 13.15 -8.70 0.11
N LEU A 80 13.84 -8.65 -1.05
CA LEU A 80 13.72 -7.55 -1.99
C LEU A 80 12.35 -7.54 -2.70
N ILE A 81 11.83 -8.71 -3.07
CA ILE A 81 10.45 -8.84 -3.58
C ILE A 81 9.46 -8.33 -2.53
N ALA A 82 9.62 -8.73 -1.27
CA ALA A 82 8.77 -8.24 -0.19
C ALA A 82 8.85 -6.72 -0.02
N TYR A 83 10.05 -6.16 -0.09
CA TYR A 83 10.28 -4.70 -0.06
C TYR A 83 9.55 -3.97 -1.18
N ASP A 84 9.56 -4.52 -2.39
CA ASP A 84 8.91 -3.93 -3.57
C ASP A 84 7.40 -4.11 -3.56
N TYR A 85 6.91 -5.22 -3.01
CA TYR A 85 5.48 -5.54 -2.92
C TYR A 85 4.78 -4.90 -1.71
N PHE A 86 5.53 -4.49 -0.68
CA PHE A 86 5.01 -3.84 0.52
C PHE A 86 4.05 -2.67 0.25
N PRO A 87 4.35 -1.69 -0.64
CA PRO A 87 3.42 -0.60 -0.96
C PRO A 87 2.07 -1.10 -1.48
N TRP A 88 2.07 -2.13 -2.32
CA TRP A 88 0.83 -2.74 -2.81
C TRP A 88 0.03 -3.34 -1.66
N LYS A 89 0.66 -4.21 -0.86
CA LYS A 89 0.00 -4.86 0.29
C LYS A 89 -0.55 -3.88 1.31
N LYS A 90 0.18 -2.79 1.59
CA LYS A 90 -0.25 -1.74 2.52
C LYS A 90 -1.52 -1.02 2.06
N GLY A 91 -1.65 -0.75 0.76
CA GLY A 91 -2.81 -0.04 0.21
C GLY A 91 -3.91 -0.94 -0.34
N GLU A 92 -3.67 -2.25 -0.47
CA GLU A 92 -4.54 -3.20 -1.17
C GLU A 92 -5.98 -3.17 -0.64
N HIS A 93 -6.16 -3.28 0.68
CA HIS A 93 -7.48 -3.26 1.30
C HIS A 93 -8.24 -1.96 0.97
N ILE A 94 -7.58 -0.80 1.10
CA ILE A 94 -8.18 0.51 0.83
C ILE A 94 -8.57 0.62 -0.65
N ALA A 95 -7.68 0.24 -1.56
CA ALA A 95 -7.93 0.32 -3.00
C ALA A 95 -9.09 -0.59 -3.42
N ARG A 96 -9.15 -1.83 -2.91
CA ARG A 96 -10.24 -2.77 -3.18
C ARG A 96 -11.58 -2.27 -2.64
N MET A 97 -11.59 -1.70 -1.43
CA MET A 97 -12.81 -1.12 -0.85
C MET A 97 -13.30 0.10 -1.63
N LEU A 98 -12.39 1.00 -2.06
CA LEU A 98 -12.75 2.11 -2.93
C LEU A 98 -13.28 1.63 -4.29
N TYR A 99 -12.67 0.59 -4.86
CA TYR A 99 -13.09 0.02 -6.14
C TYR A 99 -14.48 -0.62 -6.05
N ALA A 100 -14.73 -1.40 -4.99
CA ALA A 100 -16.04 -2.01 -4.74
C ALA A 100 -17.16 -0.97 -4.57
N ASN A 101 -16.83 0.24 -4.09
CA ASN A 101 -17.77 1.34 -3.90
C ASN A 101 -17.70 2.42 -5.00
N ARG A 102 -16.99 2.15 -6.11
CA ARG A 102 -16.66 3.14 -7.14
C ARG A 102 -17.90 3.86 -7.67
N ASP A 103 -18.99 3.15 -7.94
CA ASP A 103 -20.20 3.76 -8.52
C ASP A 103 -20.92 4.69 -7.54
N ASN A 104 -20.93 4.35 -6.25
CA ASN A 104 -21.50 5.22 -5.22
C ASN A 104 -20.62 6.46 -5.02
N ILE A 105 -19.30 6.29 -5.00
CA ILE A 105 -18.34 7.41 -4.97
C ILE A 105 -18.54 8.32 -6.19
N LEU A 106 -18.69 7.75 -7.39
CA LEU A 106 -18.90 8.50 -8.63
C LEU A 106 -20.23 9.27 -8.60
N LYS A 107 -21.31 8.71 -8.03
CA LYS A 107 -22.58 9.43 -7.83
C LYS A 107 -22.39 10.66 -6.93
N VAL A 108 -21.69 10.51 -5.81
CA VAL A 108 -21.37 11.63 -4.89
C VAL A 108 -20.59 12.72 -5.62
N VAL A 109 -19.55 12.33 -6.36
CA VAL A 109 -18.71 13.25 -7.14
C VAL A 109 -19.49 13.96 -8.23
N ARG A 110 -20.36 13.25 -8.97
CA ARG A 110 -21.21 13.85 -10.02
C ARG A 110 -22.23 14.84 -9.44
N ASN A 111 -22.83 14.51 -8.30
CA ASN A 111 -23.73 15.42 -7.59
C ASN A 111 -23.01 16.70 -7.14
N TYR A 112 -21.80 16.56 -6.59
CA TYR A 112 -20.96 17.70 -6.24
C TYR A 112 -20.61 18.54 -7.49
N SER A 113 -20.19 17.89 -8.58
CA SER A 113 -19.85 18.56 -9.85
C SER A 113 -21.01 19.39 -10.38
N SER A 114 -22.23 18.84 -10.36
CA SER A 114 -23.45 19.54 -10.81
C SER A 114 -23.71 20.80 -9.99
N ARG A 115 -23.65 20.71 -8.66
CA ARG A 115 -23.85 21.85 -7.74
C ARG A 115 -22.81 22.95 -7.94
N GLN A 116 -21.57 22.56 -8.19
CA GLN A 116 -20.45 23.50 -8.40
C GLN A 116 -20.28 23.92 -9.88
N ARG A 117 -21.16 23.48 -10.78
CA ARG A 117 -21.11 23.75 -12.23
C ARG A 117 -19.77 23.37 -12.87
N LEU A 118 -19.14 22.28 -12.40
CA LEU A 118 -17.83 21.79 -12.86
C LEU A 118 -17.91 20.87 -14.10
N GLY A 119 -19.12 20.59 -14.60
CA GLY A 119 -19.35 19.80 -15.82
C GLY A 119 -19.29 18.29 -15.57
N LYS A 120 -18.82 17.52 -16.56
CA LYS A 120 -18.67 16.06 -16.42
C LYS A 120 -17.65 15.71 -15.35
N ALA A 121 -17.86 14.57 -14.68
CA ALA A 121 -16.95 14.07 -13.66
C ALA A 121 -16.70 12.56 -13.77
N ASP A 122 -15.47 12.14 -13.46
CA ASP A 122 -15.04 10.74 -13.39
C ASP A 122 -14.10 10.52 -12.20
N VAL A 123 -13.92 9.25 -11.81
CA VAL A 123 -13.05 8.86 -10.71
C VAL A 123 -12.16 7.67 -11.08
N ARG A 124 -10.91 7.72 -10.60
CA ARG A 124 -9.93 6.64 -10.72
C ARG A 124 -9.17 6.48 -9.41
N ILE A 125 -8.70 5.26 -9.15
CA ILE A 125 -7.98 4.92 -7.92
C ILE A 125 -6.52 4.67 -8.31
N PHE A 126 -5.60 5.33 -7.63
CA PHE A 126 -4.17 5.21 -7.86
C PHE A 126 -3.43 4.85 -6.58
N PHE A 127 -2.37 4.06 -6.73
CA PHE A 127 -1.37 3.89 -5.68
C PHE A 127 -0.29 4.97 -5.87
N ARG A 128 0.03 5.68 -4.81
CA ARG A 128 1.21 6.55 -4.72
C ARG A 128 2.37 5.77 -4.10
N LYS A 129 3.55 6.41 -4.10
CA LYS A 129 4.72 5.89 -3.40
C LYS A 129 4.36 5.56 -1.94
N GLU A 130 4.94 4.49 -1.41
CA GLU A 130 4.77 4.02 -0.02
C GLU A 130 3.39 3.45 0.37
N GLY A 131 2.55 3.14 -0.61
CA GLY A 131 1.28 2.43 -0.41
C GLY A 131 0.11 3.34 -0.04
N THR A 132 0.28 4.66 -0.16
CA THR A 132 -0.82 5.61 -0.02
C THR A 132 -1.78 5.47 -1.20
N VAL A 133 -3.07 5.32 -0.92
CA VAL A 133 -4.10 5.25 -1.96
C VAL A 133 -4.69 6.64 -2.18
N THR A 134 -4.79 7.04 -3.45
CA THR A 134 -5.35 8.32 -3.87
C THR A 134 -6.54 8.09 -4.81
N LEU A 135 -7.67 8.71 -4.50
CA LEU A 135 -8.82 8.82 -5.38
C LEU A 135 -8.63 10.06 -6.26
N HIS A 136 -8.28 9.84 -7.52
CA HIS A 136 -8.23 10.91 -8.52
C HIS A 136 -9.65 11.20 -9.00
N VAL A 137 -10.05 12.45 -8.85
CA VAL A 137 -11.33 12.98 -9.28
C VAL A 137 -11.10 13.94 -10.42
N TYR A 138 -11.74 13.66 -11.54
CA TYR A 138 -11.61 14.43 -12.76
C TYR A 138 -12.85 15.29 -12.96
N PHE A 139 -12.67 16.56 -13.26
CA PHE A 139 -13.75 17.47 -13.63
C PHE A 139 -13.50 18.11 -15.00
N GLU A 140 -14.55 18.31 -15.80
CA GLU A 140 -14.45 18.99 -17.10
C GLU A 140 -13.94 20.44 -16.96
N ARG A 141 -14.40 21.14 -15.93
CA ARG A 141 -13.93 22.49 -15.58
C ARG A 141 -13.07 22.43 -14.34
N ASP A 142 -11.99 23.21 -14.36
CA ASP A 142 -11.04 23.27 -13.26
C ASP A 142 -11.64 24.07 -12.08
N PRO A 143 -11.71 23.52 -10.86
CA PRO A 143 -12.16 24.29 -9.73
C PRO A 143 -11.14 25.34 -9.30
N TYR A 144 -11.62 26.50 -8.88
CA TYR A 144 -10.79 27.63 -8.42
C TYR A 144 -9.83 27.24 -7.27
N ASN A 145 -10.25 26.35 -6.37
CA ASN A 145 -9.42 25.87 -5.27
C ASN A 145 -9.47 24.33 -5.16
N ARG A 146 -8.57 23.65 -5.87
CA ARG A 146 -8.46 22.19 -5.87
C ARG A 146 -8.29 21.57 -4.49
N LYS A 147 -7.50 22.20 -3.60
CA LYS A 147 -7.25 21.69 -2.24
C LYS A 147 -8.51 21.69 -1.40
N ARG A 148 -9.27 22.78 -1.43
CA ARG A 148 -10.56 22.89 -0.73
C ARG A 148 -11.56 21.87 -1.28
N VAL A 149 -11.67 21.77 -2.61
CA VAL A 149 -12.56 20.80 -3.26
C VAL A 149 -12.20 19.36 -2.90
N ALA A 150 -10.91 19.01 -2.87
CA ALA A 150 -10.45 17.68 -2.45
C ALA A 150 -10.90 17.35 -1.01
N GLN A 151 -10.71 18.27 -0.07
CA GLN A 151 -11.10 18.09 1.33
C GLN A 151 -12.62 17.98 1.49
N GLU A 152 -13.39 18.81 0.77
CA GLU A 152 -14.85 18.75 0.78
C GLU A 152 -15.37 17.43 0.22
N LEU A 153 -14.82 16.98 -0.92
CA LEU A 153 -15.18 15.70 -1.53
C LEU A 153 -14.80 14.52 -0.64
N GLU A 154 -13.62 14.53 -0.01
CA GLU A 154 -13.22 13.46 0.91
C GLU A 154 -14.24 13.33 2.05
N ARG A 155 -14.61 14.45 2.68
CA ARG A 155 -15.63 14.48 3.75
C ARG A 155 -16.99 14.00 3.24
N LEU A 156 -17.40 14.44 2.05
CA LEU A 156 -18.69 14.09 1.46
C LEU A 156 -18.77 12.61 1.08
N ILE A 157 -17.69 12.06 0.53
CA ILE A 157 -17.59 10.62 0.20
C ILE A 157 -17.66 9.81 1.49
N LYS A 158 -16.88 10.16 2.52
CA LYS A 158 -16.89 9.47 3.81
C LYS A 158 -18.24 9.54 4.53
N SER A 159 -19.02 10.60 4.33
CA SER A 159 -20.36 10.74 4.93
C SER A 159 -21.44 9.98 4.17
N GLN A 160 -21.39 9.96 2.83
CA GLN A 160 -22.43 9.34 1.99
C GLN A 160 -22.13 7.89 1.61
N VAL A 161 -20.91 7.41 1.82
CA VAL A 161 -20.49 6.02 1.56
C VAL A 161 -19.91 5.45 2.87
N PRO A 162 -20.75 4.92 3.77
CA PRO A 162 -20.32 4.50 5.12
C PRO A 162 -19.19 3.46 5.11
N SER A 163 -19.17 2.57 4.11
CA SER A 163 -18.15 1.52 3.92
C SER A 163 -16.73 2.07 3.72
N VAL A 164 -16.57 3.34 3.32
CA VAL A 164 -15.25 3.96 3.14
C VAL A 164 -14.91 4.98 4.23
N LYS A 165 -15.78 5.17 5.22
CA LYS A 165 -15.65 6.19 6.28
C LYS A 165 -14.34 6.04 7.08
N ALA A 166 -13.98 4.82 7.42
CA ALA A 166 -12.79 4.49 8.21
C ALA A 166 -11.50 4.39 7.37
N LEU A 167 -11.60 4.49 6.03
CA LEU A 167 -10.44 4.34 5.16
C LEU A 167 -9.59 5.62 5.15
N SER A 168 -8.28 5.44 5.17
CA SER A 168 -7.30 6.51 4.99
C SER A 168 -6.90 6.61 3.51
N PHE A 169 -7.52 7.53 2.78
CA PHE A 169 -7.20 7.81 1.38
C PHE A 169 -7.20 9.32 1.13
N GLN A 170 -6.47 9.75 0.10
CA GLN A 170 -6.42 11.16 -0.31
C GLN A 170 -7.28 11.38 -1.55
N VAL A 171 -7.87 12.56 -1.69
CA VAL A 171 -8.53 12.99 -2.93
C VAL A 171 -7.59 13.91 -3.70
N TRP A 172 -7.42 13.66 -4.99
CA TRP A 172 -6.62 14.48 -5.89
C TRP A 172 -7.47 14.96 -7.06
N ILE A 173 -7.44 16.26 -7.34
CA ILE A 173 -8.30 16.86 -8.39
C ILE A 173 -7.49 17.10 -9.65
N GLU A 174 -7.99 16.58 -10.76
CA GLU A 174 -7.41 16.75 -12.10
C GLU A 174 -8.47 17.26 -13.08
N LYS A 175 -8.01 17.91 -14.15
CA LYS A 175 -8.88 18.28 -15.26
C LYS A 175 -9.17 17.04 -16.10
N LEU A 176 -10.43 16.84 -16.48
CA LEU A 176 -10.83 15.78 -17.39
C LEU A 176 -10.30 16.12 -18.79
N GLU A 177 -9.21 15.49 -19.19
CA GLU A 177 -8.71 15.55 -20.56
C GLU A 177 -9.70 14.83 -21.47
N ARG A 178 -10.19 15.54 -22.51
CA ARG A 178 -10.99 14.92 -23.57
C ARG A 178 -10.06 14.00 -24.37
N ARG A 179 -10.15 12.70 -24.11
CA ARG A 179 -9.69 11.68 -25.05
C ARG A 179 -10.77 11.40 -26.07
#